data_AF-A0A965ZTP5-F1
#
_entry.id   AF-A0A965ZTP5-F1
#
_cell.length_a   1.000
_cell.length_b   1.000
_cell.length_c   1.000
_cell.angle_alpha   90.00
_cell.angle_beta   90.00
_cell.angle_gamma   90.00
#
_symmetry.space_group_name_H-M   'P 1'
#
loop_
_entity.id
_entity.type
_entity.pdbx_description
1 polymer ?
#
loop_
_entity_poly.entity_id
_entity_poly.type
_entity_poly.pdbx_seq_one_letter_code
_entity_poly.pdbx_strand_id
1 'polypeptide(L)'
;MRKTIAAITTSFVIATSTLALAQQQGPGLEKMQQHLDLTDAQVEEIRQIKAEGGSREDIKAVLTEEQQQKMQQHRKRMQGKGKGQ
;
A
#
# COMPACT_ATOMS: atom_id res chain seq x y z
N MET A 1 -20.15 -23.99 23.95
CA MET A 1 -19.06 -23.24 24.61
C MET A 1 -17.75 -23.99 24.43
N ARG A 2 -16.77 -23.40 23.72
CA ARG A 2 -15.30 -23.51 23.90
C ARG A 2 -14.67 -22.51 22.91
N LYS A 3 -13.83 -21.62 23.44
CA LYS A 3 -13.14 -20.50 22.77
C LYS A 3 -11.65 -20.87 22.59
N THR A 4 -11.03 -20.55 21.44
CA THR A 4 -9.57 -20.40 21.15
C THR A 4 -9.46 -20.07 19.63
N ILE A 5 -9.11 -18.89 19.09
CA ILE A 5 -7.92 -18.00 19.13
C ILE A 5 -6.60 -18.67 18.67
N ALA A 6 -6.05 -18.16 17.56
CA ALA A 6 -4.62 -18.03 17.12
C ALA A 6 -4.56 -18.21 15.58
N ALA A 7 -4.40 -17.18 14.74
CA ALA A 7 -3.21 -16.34 14.50
C ALA A 7 -1.97 -17.15 14.10
N ILE A 8 -1.25 -16.62 13.09
CA ILE A 8 0.14 -16.93 12.67
C ILE A 8 0.25 -17.86 11.45
N THR A 9 0.24 -17.25 10.26
CA THR A 9 0.99 -17.79 9.11
C THR A 9 2.01 -16.73 8.69
N THR A 10 3.14 -16.77 9.40
CA THR A 10 4.32 -15.95 9.18
C THR A 10 4.93 -16.30 7.83
N SER A 11 4.94 -15.38 6.88
CA SER A 11 5.96 -15.37 5.83
C SER A 11 7.00 -14.33 6.22
N PHE A 12 8.12 -14.82 6.73
CA PHE A 12 9.31 -14.04 7.05
C PHE A 12 10.18 -13.98 5.78
N VAL A 13 10.13 -12.87 5.06
CA VAL A 13 11.07 -12.59 3.98
C VAL A 13 12.28 -11.89 4.60
N ILE A 14 13.42 -12.59 4.68
CA ILE A 14 14.72 -11.97 4.93
C ILE A 14 15.14 -11.31 3.61
N ALA A 15 14.94 -10.02 3.48
CA ALA A 15 15.55 -9.23 2.41
C ALA A 15 16.64 -8.35 3.04
N THR A 16 17.88 -8.84 3.02
CA THR A 16 19.06 -7.98 3.11
C THR A 16 19.04 -7.03 1.91
N SER A 17 18.80 -5.75 2.14
CA SER A 17 18.99 -4.72 1.12
C SER A 17 19.59 -3.48 1.77
N THR A 18 20.82 -3.24 1.32
CA THR A 18 21.71 -2.11 1.52
C THR A 18 21.04 -0.76 1.77
N LEU A 19 21.66 -0.02 2.69
CA LEU A 19 21.53 1.42 2.92
C LEU A 19 21.31 2.23 1.62
N ALA A 20 20.49 3.27 1.78
CA ALA A 20 20.38 4.46 0.93
C ALA A 20 19.51 4.37 -0.34
N LEU A 21 18.19 4.25 -0.13
CA LEU A 21 17.18 4.80 -1.05
C LEU A 21 16.28 5.80 -0.32
N ALA A 22 16.90 6.72 0.43
CA ALA A 22 16.24 7.88 1.03
C ALA A 22 15.78 8.94 -0.02
N GLN A 23 15.80 8.62 -1.31
CA GLN A 23 15.48 9.55 -2.39
C GLN A 23 14.08 9.31 -2.96
N GLN A 24 13.30 10.39 -2.90
CA GLN A 24 12.01 10.64 -3.56
C GLN A 24 10.80 9.85 -3.08
N GLN A 25 10.16 10.38 -2.04
CA GLN A 25 8.70 10.41 -2.01
C GLN A 25 8.22 11.07 -3.30
N GLY A 26 7.91 10.27 -4.32
CA GLY A 26 7.29 10.79 -5.53
C GLY A 26 5.97 11.45 -5.16
N PRO A 27 5.53 12.51 -5.86
CA PRO A 27 4.30 13.26 -5.53
C PRO A 27 3.02 12.39 -5.50
N GLY A 28 3.08 11.15 -5.98
CA GLY A 28 2.00 10.18 -5.89
C GLY A 28 1.89 9.44 -4.55
N LEU A 29 3.00 9.22 -3.81
CA LEU A 29 2.95 8.52 -2.52
C LEU A 29 2.38 9.43 -1.42
N GLU A 30 2.81 10.68 -1.37
CA GLU A 30 2.33 11.67 -0.40
C GLU A 30 0.81 11.92 -0.54
N LYS A 31 0.33 12.06 -1.78
CA LYS A 31 -1.11 12.16 -2.07
C LYS A 31 -1.87 10.91 -1.63
N MET A 32 -1.28 9.74 -1.78
CA MET A 32 -1.89 8.49 -1.36
C MET A 32 -1.94 8.37 0.17
N GLN A 33 -0.88 8.80 0.87
CA GLN A 33 -0.81 8.87 2.33
C GLN A 33 -1.92 9.74 2.89
N GLN A 34 -2.06 10.97 2.39
CA GLN A 34 -3.13 11.88 2.80
C GLN A 34 -4.52 11.34 2.46
N HIS A 35 -4.67 10.66 1.32
CA HIS A 35 -5.97 10.17 0.90
C HIS A 35 -6.43 8.93 1.65
N LEU A 36 -5.53 8.04 2.04
CA LEU A 36 -5.85 6.76 2.68
C LEU A 36 -5.50 6.74 4.16
N ASP A 37 -5.04 7.86 4.71
CA ASP A 37 -4.63 7.99 6.11
C ASP A 37 -3.59 6.91 6.47
N LEU A 38 -2.57 6.76 5.60
CA LEU A 38 -1.53 5.72 5.77
C LEU A 38 -0.64 6.03 6.95
N THR A 39 -0.30 4.99 7.72
CA THR A 39 0.70 5.10 8.79
C THR A 39 2.12 5.19 8.21
N ASP A 40 3.05 5.73 8.98
CA ASP A 40 4.45 5.82 8.55
C ASP A 40 5.05 4.45 8.20
N ALA A 41 4.65 3.40 8.94
CA ALA A 41 5.06 2.03 8.65
C ALA A 41 4.53 1.53 7.29
N GLN A 42 3.24 1.77 6.98
CA GLN A 42 2.66 1.41 5.69
C GLN A 42 3.31 2.21 4.55
N VAL A 43 3.67 3.47 4.78
CA VAL A 43 4.32 4.33 3.79
C VAL A 43 5.70 3.80 3.43
N GLU A 44 6.51 3.39 4.40
CA GLU A 44 7.83 2.80 4.14
C GLU A 44 7.73 1.44 3.44
N GLU A 45 6.77 0.58 3.80
CA GLU A 45 6.56 -0.70 3.11
C GLU A 45 6.15 -0.49 1.65
N ILE A 46 5.21 0.43 1.39
CA ILE A 46 4.80 0.79 0.03
C ILE A 46 5.95 1.39 -0.77
N ARG A 47 6.82 2.17 -0.12
CA ARG A 47 8.02 2.71 -0.74
C ARG A 47 8.97 1.60 -1.17
N GLN A 48 9.19 0.61 -0.31
CA GLN A 48 10.03 -0.54 -0.62
C GLN A 48 9.45 -1.33 -1.81
N ILE A 49 8.15 -1.66 -1.77
CA ILE A 49 7.45 -2.33 -2.88
C ILE A 49 7.66 -1.57 -4.20
N LYS A 50 7.51 -0.24 -4.19
CA LYS A 50 7.74 0.58 -5.40
C LYS A 50 9.19 0.57 -5.86
N ALA A 51 10.15 0.63 -4.94
CA ALA A 51 11.57 0.61 -5.25
C ALA A 51 11.99 -0.73 -5.89
N GLU A 52 11.36 -1.82 -5.47
CA GLU A 52 11.57 -3.17 -6.01
C GLU A 52 10.85 -3.41 -7.35
N GLY A 53 10.11 -2.42 -7.87
CA GLY A 53 9.30 -2.55 -9.09
C GLY A 53 8.00 -3.34 -8.88
N GLY A 54 7.55 -3.44 -7.63
CA GLY A 54 6.34 -4.14 -7.22
C GLY A 54 5.08 -3.61 -7.89
N SER A 55 4.11 -4.50 -8.00
CA SER A 55 2.83 -4.27 -8.65
C SER A 55 1.87 -3.47 -7.76
N ARG A 56 0.75 -3.09 -8.33
CA ARG A 56 -0.30 -2.40 -7.59
C ARG A 56 -1.00 -3.33 -6.60
N GLU A 57 -1.05 -4.60 -6.93
CA GLU A 57 -1.56 -5.69 -6.12
C GLU A 57 -0.72 -5.86 -4.86
N ASP A 58 0.60 -5.72 -4.96
CA ASP A 58 1.52 -5.73 -3.83
C ASP A 58 1.24 -4.54 -2.89
N ILE A 59 1.05 -3.34 -3.45
CA ILE A 59 0.64 -2.16 -2.66
C ILE A 59 -0.71 -2.41 -1.97
N LYS A 60 -1.67 -3.08 -2.62
CA LYS A 60 -2.99 -3.39 -2.03
C LYS A 60 -2.87 -4.31 -0.82
N ALA A 61 -1.90 -5.22 -0.80
CA ALA A 61 -1.73 -6.16 0.30
C ALA A 61 -1.34 -5.46 1.62
N VAL A 62 -0.68 -4.30 1.54
CA VAL A 62 -0.30 -3.46 2.70
C VAL A 62 -1.49 -2.68 3.27
N LEU A 63 -2.55 -2.50 2.48
CA LEU A 63 -3.71 -1.69 2.86
C LEU A 63 -4.77 -2.51 3.59
N THR A 64 -5.40 -1.89 4.58
CA THR A 64 -6.61 -2.44 5.22
C THR A 64 -7.78 -2.53 4.24
N GLU A 65 -8.77 -3.36 4.53
CA GLU A 65 -9.95 -3.52 3.67
C GLU A 65 -10.67 -2.18 3.41
N GLU A 66 -10.80 -1.34 4.42
CA GLU A 66 -11.42 -0.01 4.30
C GLU A 66 -10.59 0.91 3.38
N GLN A 67 -9.27 0.93 3.55
CA GLN A 67 -8.36 1.70 2.69
C GLN A 67 -8.40 1.19 1.23
N GLN A 68 -8.48 -0.13 1.02
CA GLN A 68 -8.64 -0.71 -0.30
C GLN A 68 -9.96 -0.28 -0.95
N GLN A 69 -11.06 -0.22 -0.20
CA GLN A 69 -12.33 0.27 -0.70
C GLN A 69 -12.25 1.76 -1.08
N LYS A 70 -11.67 2.61 -0.21
CA LYS A 70 -11.47 4.05 -0.48
C LYS A 70 -10.65 4.27 -1.75
N MET A 71 -9.55 3.52 -1.91
CA MET A 71 -8.73 3.55 -3.12
C MET A 71 -9.50 3.12 -4.38
N GLN A 72 -10.32 2.07 -4.30
CA GLN A 72 -11.13 1.61 -5.42
C GLN A 72 -12.21 2.62 -5.83
N GLN A 73 -12.87 3.26 -4.86
CA GLN A 73 -13.85 4.31 -5.14
C GLN A 73 -13.21 5.52 -5.82
N HIS A 74 -12.05 5.95 -5.33
CA HIS A 74 -11.28 7.02 -5.95
C HIS A 74 -10.90 6.68 -7.41
N ARG A 75 -10.47 5.44 -7.65
CA ARG A 75 -10.15 4.94 -8.99
C ARG A 75 -11.37 4.96 -9.93
N LYS A 76 -12.55 4.56 -9.45
CA LYS A 76 -13.79 4.60 -10.25
C LYS A 76 -14.14 6.03 -10.66
N ARG A 77 -14.00 6.99 -9.73
CA ARG A 77 -14.22 8.42 -10.01
C ARG A 77 -13.27 8.97 -11.07
N MET A 78 -11.98 8.62 -11.01
CA MET A 78 -10.98 9.06 -12.00
C MET A 78 -11.18 8.43 -13.38
N GLN A 79 -11.53 7.13 -13.44
CA GLN A 79 -11.78 6.44 -14.71
C GLN A 79 -13.01 6.97 -15.45
N GLY A 80 -14.04 7.43 -14.72
CA GLY A 80 -15.23 8.05 -15.32
C GLY A 80 -14.96 9.43 -15.95
N LYS A 81 -13.95 10.15 -15.46
CA LYS A 81 -13.62 11.51 -15.91
C LYS A 81 -12.72 11.56 -17.15
N GLY A 82 -12.05 10.45 -17.48
CA GLY A 82 -11.15 10.33 -18.64
C GLY A 82 -11.82 9.88 -19.96
N LYS A 83 -13.11 9.52 -19.94
CA LYS A 83 -13.86 9.09 -21.15
C LYS A 83 -14.81 10.16 -21.72
N GLY A 84 -14.67 11.42 -21.28
CA GLY A 84 -15.58 12.51 -21.65
C GLY A 84 -14.90 13.72 -22.29
N GLN A 85 -13.79 13.53 -23.00
CA GLN A 85 -13.16 14.53 -23.87
C GLN A 85 -12.93 13.92 -25.25
#